data_AF-A0A397P344-F1
#
_entry.id   AF-A0A397P344-F1
#
_cell.length_a   1.000
_cell.length_b   1.000
_cell.length_c   1.000
_cell.angle_alpha   90.00
_cell.angle_beta   90.00
_cell.angle_gamma   90.00
#
_symmetry.space_group_name_H-M   'P 1'
#
loop_
_entity.id
_entity.type
_entity.pdbx_description
1 polymer ?
#
loop_
_entity_poly.entity_id
_entity_poly.type
_entity_poly.pdbx_seq_one_letter_code
_entity_poly.pdbx_strand_id
1 'polypeptide(L)'
;MAEVDGTWDCVTKSPLGDQKSTLTVKSDGTTFTGTNTGSLGSADITDGTVDGNKLAWKMNMTVPMPMTLDCEATIDGDTLTGTVGAGAFGSFPMTGTRVS
;
A
#
# COMPACT_ATOMS: atom_id res chain seq x y z
N MET A 1 3.68 -15.07 -11.83
CA MET A 1 4.05 -14.56 -10.50
C MET A 1 4.85 -13.31 -10.76
N ALA A 2 4.22 -12.15 -10.60
CA ALA A 2 4.92 -10.90 -10.70
C ALA A 2 5.82 -10.75 -9.46
N GLU A 3 6.92 -10.01 -9.60
CA GLU A 3 7.84 -9.71 -8.50
C GLU A 3 7.14 -9.03 -7.30
N VAL A 4 5.98 -8.42 -7.57
CA VAL A 4 5.15 -7.73 -6.59
C VAL A 4 4.23 -8.66 -5.77
N ASP A 5 4.00 -9.90 -6.23
CA ASP A 5 3.04 -10.83 -5.61
C ASP A 5 3.56 -11.36 -4.27
N GLY A 6 2.79 -11.18 -3.20
CA GLY A 6 3.15 -11.71 -1.88
C GLY A 6 2.62 -10.87 -0.74
N THR A 7 3.13 -11.19 0.45
CA THR A 7 2.83 -10.45 1.67
C THR A 7 3.98 -9.51 1.97
N TRP A 8 3.67 -8.24 2.21
CA TRP A 8 4.62 -7.18 2.50
C TRP A 8 4.30 -6.56 3.86
N ASP A 9 5.27 -6.54 4.76
CA ASP A 9 5.14 -5.78 5.99
C ASP A 9 5.58 -4.34 5.72
N CYS A 10 4.60 -3.45 5.66
CA CYS A 10 4.75 -2.03 5.41
C CYS A 10 4.78 -1.23 6.73
N VAL A 11 5.54 -0.15 6.71
CA VAL A 11 5.66 0.83 7.78
C VAL A 11 5.49 2.21 7.16
N THR A 12 4.39 2.87 7.49
CA THR A 12 4.08 4.22 7.04
C THR A 12 4.46 5.21 8.12
N LYS A 13 5.35 6.16 7.82
CA LYS A 13 5.75 7.21 8.77
C LYS A 13 4.76 8.36 8.72
N SER A 14 3.80 8.34 9.63
CA SER A 14 2.81 9.41 9.80
C SER A 14 3.24 10.39 10.89
N PRO A 15 2.70 11.63 10.91
CA PRO A 15 2.89 12.60 12.00
C PRO A 15 2.43 12.07 13.37
N LEU A 16 1.55 11.07 13.38
CA LEU A 16 1.05 10.41 14.58
C LEU A 16 1.98 9.29 15.07
N GLY A 17 3.01 8.94 14.29
CA GLY A 17 3.97 7.86 14.56
C GLY A 17 4.07 6.84 13.43
N ASP A 18 4.96 5.86 13.63
CA ASP A 18 5.16 4.75 12.71
C ASP A 18 3.94 3.81 12.75
N GLN A 19 3.22 3.73 11.63
CA GLN A 19 2.06 2.86 11.46
C GLN A 19 2.51 1.59 10.73
N LYS A 20 2.46 0.45 11.42
CA LYS A 20 2.74 -0.85 10.80
C LYS A 20 1.48 -1.42 10.16
N SER A 21 1.62 -1.96 8.96
CA SER A 21 0.55 -2.65 8.28
C SER A 21 1.07 -3.77 7.38
N THR A 22 0.26 -4.80 7.20
CA THR A 22 0.57 -5.94 6.35
C THR A 22 -0.24 -5.81 5.06
N LEU A 23 0.46 -5.64 3.95
CA LEU A 23 -0.08 -5.49 2.61
C LEU A 23 0.00 -6.82 1.87
N THR A 24 -1.15 -7.39 1.50
CA THR A 24 -1.20 -8.56 0.63
C THR A 24 -1.42 -8.11 -0.80
N VAL A 25 -0.52 -8.48 -1.71
CA VAL A 25 -0.57 -8.10 -3.13
C VAL A 25 -0.77 -9.35 -3.98
N LYS A 26 -1.79 -9.30 -4.86
CA LYS A 26 -2.08 -10.33 -5.85
C LYS A 26 -2.30 -9.67 -7.21
N SER A 27 -1.25 -9.62 -8.01
CA SER A 27 -1.27 -9.13 -9.38
C SER A 27 -2.00 -10.08 -10.32
N ASP A 28 -2.66 -9.49 -11.30
CA ASP A 28 -3.34 -10.12 -12.42
C ASP A 28 -3.03 -9.32 -13.70
N GLY A 29 -1.93 -9.69 -14.36
CA GLY A 29 -1.44 -9.01 -15.55
C GLY A 29 -0.92 -7.60 -15.26
N THR A 30 -1.76 -6.59 -15.49
CA THR A 30 -1.43 -5.15 -15.32
C THR A 30 -2.14 -4.49 -14.14
N THR A 31 -3.02 -5.24 -13.47
CA THR A 31 -3.71 -4.80 -12.26
C THR A 31 -3.30 -5.67 -11.09
N PHE A 32 -3.61 -5.22 -9.89
CA PHE A 32 -3.50 -6.07 -8.71
C PHE A 32 -4.63 -5.81 -7.74
N THR A 33 -4.93 -6.85 -6.98
CA THR A 33 -5.90 -6.82 -5.90
C THR A 33 -5.19 -7.15 -4.59
N GLY A 34 -5.76 -6.73 -3.48
CA GLY A 34 -5.11 -6.92 -2.21
C GLY A 34 -5.86 -6.30 -1.04
N THR A 35 -5.31 -6.51 0.13
CA THR A 35 -5.80 -5.95 1.38
C THR A 35 -4.63 -5.38 2.17
N ASN A 36 -4.83 -4.22 2.76
CA ASN A 36 -3.87 -3.59 3.66
C ASN A 36 -4.44 -3.65 5.08
N THR A 37 -3.83 -4.44 5.95
CA THR A 37 -4.27 -4.60 7.33
C THR A 37 -3.29 -3.93 8.27
N GLY A 38 -3.68 -2.79 8.85
CA GLY A 38 -2.86 -2.01 9.77
C GLY A 38 -3.41 -1.94 11.19
N SER A 39 -2.68 -1.23 12.04
CA SER A 39 -3.09 -0.96 13.43
C SER A 39 -4.42 -0.21 13.52
N LEU A 40 -4.77 0.54 12.48
CA LEU A 40 -5.98 1.36 12.38
C LEU A 40 -7.16 0.61 11.75
N GLY A 41 -6.96 -0.64 11.30
CA GLY A 41 -7.99 -1.46 10.64
C GLY A 41 -7.51 -2.04 9.31
N SER A 42 -8.40 -2.77 8.65
CA SER A 42 -8.20 -3.31 7.31
C SER A 42 -8.85 -2.43 6.25
N ALA A 43 -8.10 -2.12 5.19
CA ALA A 43 -8.59 -1.43 4.01
C ALA A 43 -8.39 -2.31 2.76
N ASP A 44 -9.42 -2.40 1.94
CA ASP A 44 -9.33 -3.08 0.66
C ASP A 44 -8.62 -2.19 -0.36
N ILE A 45 -7.78 -2.81 -1.19
CA ILE A 45 -7.13 -2.12 -2.29
C ILE A 45 -8.11 -2.01 -3.45
N THR A 46 -8.33 -0.78 -3.90
CA THR A 46 -9.11 -0.43 -5.10
C THR A 46 -8.20 0.17 -6.16
N ASP A 47 -8.50 -0.05 -7.44
CA ASP A 47 -7.72 0.51 -8.56
C ASP A 47 -6.21 0.19 -8.50
N GLY A 48 -5.86 -1.03 -8.07
CA GLY A 48 -4.48 -1.49 -8.06
C GLY A 48 -3.95 -1.73 -9.48
N THR A 49 -2.84 -1.08 -9.81
CA THR A 49 -2.14 -1.16 -11.10
C THR A 49 -0.68 -1.53 -10.88
N VAL A 50 -0.13 -2.32 -11.80
CA VAL A 50 1.26 -2.76 -11.79
C VAL A 50 1.91 -2.33 -13.10
N ASP A 51 2.98 -1.56 -13.00
CA ASP A 51 3.82 -1.14 -14.12
C ASP A 51 5.28 -1.56 -13.85
N GLY A 52 5.64 -2.76 -14.33
CA GLY A 52 6.95 -3.37 -14.08
C GLY A 52 7.18 -3.62 -12.60
N ASN A 53 7.93 -2.74 -11.94
CA ASN A 53 8.21 -2.77 -10.51
C ASN A 53 7.48 -1.68 -9.72
N LYS A 54 6.63 -0.87 -10.36
CA LYS A 54 5.81 0.13 -9.69
C LYS A 54 4.40 -0.38 -9.46
N LEU A 55 3.89 -0.09 -8.28
CA LEU A 55 2.56 -0.39 -7.80
C LEU A 55 1.87 0.94 -7.54
N ALA A 56 0.69 1.15 -8.10
CA ALA A 56 -0.15 2.29 -7.76
C ALA A 56 -1.54 1.79 -7.42
N TRP A 57 -2.08 2.21 -6.29
CA TRP A 57 -3.39 1.78 -5.83
C TRP A 57 -4.05 2.81 -4.94
N LYS A 58 -5.35 2.65 -4.73
CA LYS A 58 -6.14 3.52 -3.88
C LYS A 58 -6.77 2.72 -2.77
N MET A 59 -6.92 3.34 -1.60
CA MET A 59 -7.68 2.76 -0.49
C MET A 59 -8.77 3.76 -0.10
N ASN A 60 -10.02 3.35 -0.19
CA ASN A 60 -11.14 4.17 0.22
C ASN A 60 -11.51 3.86 1.66
N MET A 61 -11.15 4.77 2.57
CA MET A 61 -11.63 4.74 3.94
C MET A 61 -12.99 5.43 3.97
N THR A 62 -14.03 4.79 4.50
CA THR A 62 -15.41 5.32 4.48
C THR A 62 -15.88 5.85 5.83
N VAL A 63 -15.21 5.49 6.92
CA VAL A 63 -15.58 5.84 8.30
C VAL A 63 -14.34 6.06 9.16
N PRO A 64 -14.32 7.07 10.07
CA PRO A 64 -15.38 8.03 10.35
C PRO A 64 -15.52 9.18 9.33
N MET A 65 -14.55 9.35 8.41
CA MET A 65 -14.63 10.27 7.29
C MET A 65 -14.30 9.55 5.98
N PRO A 66 -15.07 9.78 4.89
CA PRO A 66 -14.73 9.26 3.59
C PRO A 66 -13.48 9.96 3.04
N MET A 67 -12.40 9.21 2.85
CA MET A 67 -11.19 9.69 2.19
C MET A 67 -10.58 8.62 1.30
N THR A 68 -10.06 9.06 0.16
CA THR A 68 -9.25 8.23 -0.73
C THR A 68 -7.80 8.44 -0.37
N LEU A 69 -7.11 7.33 -0.09
CA LEU A 69 -5.67 7.28 0.11
C LEU A 69 -5.04 6.83 -1.21
N ASP A 70 -4.30 7.71 -1.85
CA ASP A 70 -3.53 7.38 -3.05
C ASP A 70 -2.18 6.82 -2.62
N CYS A 71 -1.90 5.58 -3.00
CA CYS A 71 -0.70 4.87 -2.59
C CYS A 71 0.12 4.50 -3.81
N GLU A 72 1.40 4.83 -3.77
CA GLU A 72 2.37 4.46 -4.81
C GLU A 72 3.53 3.75 -4.14
N ALA A 73 3.98 2.64 -4.69
CA ALA A 73 5.17 1.94 -4.24
C ALA A 73 6.01 1.44 -5.40
N THR A 74 7.29 1.29 -5.16
CA THR A 74 8.25 0.68 -6.07
C THR A 74 8.88 -0.51 -5.35
N ILE A 75 8.87 -1.66 -6.00
CA ILE A 75 9.55 -2.87 -5.56
C ILE A 75 10.99 -2.83 -6.08
N ASP A 76 11.93 -3.11 -5.19
CA ASP A 76 13.34 -3.34 -5.48
C ASP A 76 13.76 -4.63 -4.76
N GLY A 77 13.62 -5.75 -5.48
CA GLY A 77 13.83 -7.09 -4.94
C GLY A 77 12.87 -7.41 -3.80
N ASP A 78 13.40 -7.48 -2.57
CA ASP A 78 12.64 -7.77 -1.35
C ASP A 78 12.24 -6.52 -0.56
N THR A 79 12.53 -5.34 -1.12
CA THR A 79 12.20 -4.05 -0.50
C THR A 79 11.11 -3.32 -1.26
N LEU A 80 10.19 -2.71 -0.51
CA LEU A 80 9.11 -1.90 -1.03
C LEU A 80 9.34 -0.47 -0.55
N THR A 81 9.41 0.48 -1.48
CA THR A 81 9.55 1.89 -1.15
C THR A 81 8.42 2.67 -1.79
N GLY A 82 7.61 3.34 -0.99
CA GLY A 82 6.39 3.98 -1.45
C GLY A 82 6.03 5.24 -0.68
N THR A 83 4.90 5.80 -1.06
CA THR A 83 4.30 6.99 -0.48
C THR A 83 2.79 6.80 -0.40
N VAL A 84 2.21 7.16 0.74
CA VAL A 84 0.77 7.15 1.01
C VAL A 84 0.28 8.59 1.08
N GLY A 85 -0.39 9.03 0.02
CA GLY A 85 -1.10 10.30 -0.06
C GLY A 85 -2.44 10.23 0.66
N ALA A 86 -2.54 10.91 1.80
CA ALA A 86 -3.77 11.01 2.60
C ALA A 86 -4.56 12.30 2.27
N GLY A 87 -4.66 12.63 0.98
CA GLY A 87 -5.35 13.82 0.49
C GLY A 87 -4.93 15.10 1.24
N ALA A 88 -5.86 15.72 1.97
CA ALA A 88 -5.63 16.94 2.74
C ALA A 88 -4.63 16.79 3.90
N PHE A 89 -4.31 15.58 4.33
CA PHE A 89 -3.30 15.31 5.37
C PHE A 89 -1.86 15.32 4.83
N GLY A 90 -1.68 15.34 3.50
CA GLY A 90 -0.38 15.29 2.85
C GLY A 90 0.05 13.87 2.50
N SER A 91 1.32 13.72 2.14
CA SER A 91 1.91 12.46 1.70
C SER A 91 2.90 11.91 2.73
N PHE A 92 2.78 10.64 3.07
CA PHE A 92 3.59 9.96 4.07
C PHE A 92 4.48 8.90 3.42
N PRO A 93 5.79 8.89 3.69
CA PRO A 93 6.65 7.86 3.15
C PRO A 93 6.30 6.51 3.80
N MET A 94 6.28 5.48 2.97
CA MET A 94 6.00 4.10 3.35
C MET A 94 7.17 3.22 2.90
N THR A 95 7.61 2.35 3.78
CA THR A 95 8.65 1.36 3.47
C THR A 95 8.13 -0.01 3.84
N GLY A 96 8.35 -1.03 3.02
CA GLY A 96 7.97 -2.39 3.35
C GLY A 96 9.02 -3.42 3.00
N THR A 97 8.89 -4.60 3.58
CA THR A 97 9.75 -5.75 3.35
C THR A 97 8.93 -6.98 3.01
N ARG A 98 9.36 -7.76 2.02
CA ARG A 98 8.70 -9.00 1.63
C ARG A 98 8.78 -10.01 2.77
N VAL A 99 7.65 -10.61 3.10
CA VAL A 99 7.51 -11.63 4.15
C VAL A 99 7.38 -13.04 3.55
N SER A 100 6.60 -13.16 2.47
CA SER A 100 6.31 -14.44 1.80
C SER A 100 5.98 -14.25 0.33
#